data_AF-A0A7C3H2S9-F1
#
_entry.id   AF-A0A7C3H2S9-F1
#
_cell.length_a   1.000
_cell.length_b   1.000
_cell.length_c   1.000
_cell.angle_alpha   90.00
_cell.angle_beta   90.00
_cell.angle_gamma   90.00
#
_symmetry.space_group_name_H-M   'P 1'
#
loop_
_entity.id
_entity.type
_entity.pdbx_description
1 polymer ?
#
loop_
_entity_poly.entity_id
_entity_poly.type
_entity_poly.pdbx_seq_one_letter_code
_entity_poly.pdbx_strand_id
1 'polypeptide(L)' 'MTNLARELADLLYVVYGTFADCGIDADAVYAEVHRANMGKLAGRRRADGKLLKPPGRQPADVRGVIAGMGE' A
#
# COMPACT_ATOMS: atom_id res chain seq x y z
N MET A 1 -11.55 5.15 22.19
CA MET A 1 -10.53 4.94 21.15
C MET A 1 -9.77 3.63 21.33
N THR A 2 -9.43 3.23 22.56
CA THR A 2 -8.70 1.98 22.86
C THR A 2 -9.32 0.72 22.26
N ASN A 3 -10.64 0.52 22.39
CA ASN A 3 -11.30 -0.63 21.80
C ASN A 3 -11.17 -0.65 20.27
N LEU A 4 -11.42 0.48 19.60
CA LEU A 4 -11.26 0.59 18.15
C LEU A 4 -9.81 0.31 17.72
N ALA A 5 -8.82 0.86 18.43
CA ALA A 5 -7.41 0.62 18.11
C ALA A 5 -7.04 -0.86 18.25
N ARG A 6 -7.59 -1.56 19.26
CA ARG A 6 -7.43 -3.01 19.41
C ARG A 6 -8.01 -3.77 18.23
N GLU A 7 -9.26 -3.51 17.85
CA GLU A 7 -9.89 -4.22 16.73
C GLU A 7 -9.17 -3.94 15.38
N LEU A 8 -8.63 -2.72 15.20
CA LEU A 8 -7.78 -2.41 14.05
C LEU A 8 -6.46 -3.18 14.07
N ALA A 9 -5.87 -3.39 15.24
CA ALA A 9 -4.67 -4.21 15.39
C ALA A 9 -4.96 -5.70 15.11
N ASP A 10 -6.11 -6.22 15.53
CA ASP A 10 -6.54 -7.58 15.23
C ASP A 10 -6.70 -7.80 13.71
N LEU A 11 -7.19 -6.78 12.99
CA LEU A 11 -7.24 -6.81 11.52
C LEU A 11 -5.84 -6.84 10.88
N LEU A 12 -4.91 -6.02 11.38
CA LEU A 12 -3.52 -6.07 10.91
C LEU A 12 -2.90 -7.44 11.18
N TYR A 13 -3.17 -8.04 12.34
CA TYR A 13 -2.61 -9.33 12.73
C TYR A 13 -2.95 -10.44 11.73
N VAL A 14 -4.22 -10.57 11.34
CA VAL A 14 -4.63 -11.59 10.35
C VAL A 14 -4.15 -11.27 8.93
N VAL A 15 -4.01 -9.99 8.58
CA VAL A 15 -3.48 -9.57 7.27
C VAL A 15 -1.99 -9.90 7.15
N TYR A 16 -1.18 -9.52 8.14
CA TYR A 16 0.25 -9.87 8.18
C TYR A 16 0.45 -11.39 8.29
N GLY A 17 -0.38 -12.09 9.06
CA GLY A 17 -0.39 -13.55 9.11
C GLY A 17 -0.61 -14.17 7.73
N THR A 18 -1.55 -13.64 6.95
CA THR A 18 -1.81 -14.13 5.57
C THR A 18 -0.61 -13.93 4.64
N PHE A 19 0.09 -12.79 4.75
CA PHE A 19 1.34 -12.57 4.00
C PHE A 19 2.42 -13.61 4.39
N ALA A 20 2.58 -13.86 5.69
CA ALA A 20 3.52 -14.85 6.20
C ALA A 20 3.19 -16.28 5.73
N ASP A 21 1.92 -16.68 5.79
CA ASP A 21 1.45 -17.99 5.31
C ASP A 21 1.69 -18.18 3.80
N CYS A 22 1.70 -17.09 3.04
CA CYS A 22 2.00 -17.08 1.61
C CYS A 22 3.50 -16.95 1.30
N GLY A 23 4.37 -16.82 2.30
CA GLY A 23 5.81 -16.58 2.13
C GLY A 23 6.13 -15.23 1.47
N ILE A 24 5.28 -14.23 1.65
CA ILE A 24 5.45 -12.89 1.06
C ILE A 24 5.89 -11.91 2.14
N ASP A 25 6.94 -11.14 1.87
CA ASP A 25 7.34 -10.01 2.71
C ASP A 25 6.29 -8.88 2.60
N ALA A 26 5.48 -8.75 3.66
CA ALA A 26 4.42 -7.76 3.76
C ALA A 26 4.95 -6.31 3.70
N ASP A 27 6.13 -6.05 4.29
CA ASP A 27 6.71 -4.71 4.35
C ASP A 27 7.23 -4.28 2.98
N ALA A 28 7.84 -5.20 2.23
CA ALA A 28 8.26 -4.95 0.84
C ALA A 28 7.07 -4.61 -0.07
N VAL A 29 5.97 -5.37 0.03
CA VAL A 29 4.74 -5.10 -0.72
C VAL A 29 4.12 -3.77 -0.28
N TYR A 30 4.06 -3.51 1.03
CA TYR A 30 3.53 -2.26 1.58
C TYR A 30 4.32 -1.05 1.09
N ALA A 31 5.66 -1.11 1.07
CA ALA A 31 6.52 -0.03 0.61
C ALA A 31 6.25 0.34 -0.85
N GLU A 32 6.07 -0.65 -1.73
CA GLU A 32 5.77 -0.42 -3.15
C GLU A 32 4.36 0.16 -3.36
N VAL A 33 3.37 -0.36 -2.63
CA VAL A 33 2.01 0.20 -2.62
C VAL A 33 2.00 1.63 -2.08
N HIS A 34 2.76 1.89 -1.01
CA HIS A 34 2.92 3.21 -0.41
C HIS A 34 3.55 4.18 -1.42
N ARG A 35 4.65 3.82 -2.08
CA ARG A 35 5.30 4.61 -3.13
C ARG A 35 4.31 4.99 -4.24
N ALA A 36 3.58 4.01 -4.77
CA ALA A 36 2.58 4.24 -5.81
C ALA A 36 1.40 5.11 -5.34
N ASN A 37 1.02 5.00 -4.06
CA ASN A 37 -0.04 5.82 -3.46
C ASN A 37 0.41 7.26 -3.18
N MET A 38 1.62 7.46 -2.65
CA MET A 38 2.19 8.79 -2.45
C MET A 38 2.38 9.52 -3.78
N GLY A 39 2.71 8.80 -4.86
CA GLY A 39 2.69 9.33 -6.22
C GLY A 39 1.31 9.86 -6.67
N LYS A 40 0.20 9.45 -6.05
CA LYS A 40 -1.15 10.00 -6.32
C LYS A 40 -1.38 11.35 -5.64
N LEU A 41 -0.73 11.59 -4.51
CA LEU A 41 -0.93 12.82 -3.72
C LEU A 41 -0.26 14.05 -4.35
N ALA A 42 0.63 13.86 -5.33
CA ALA A 42 1.18 14.93 -6.16
C ALA A 42 0.19 15.47 -7.22
N GLY A 43 -1.05 14.97 -7.24
CA GLY A 43 -2.11 15.43 -8.14
C GLY A 43 -2.48 16.90 -7.93
N ARG A 44 -2.69 17.64 -9.03
CA ARG A 44 -3.22 19.01 -8.94
C ARG A 44 -4.66 18.99 -8.45
N ARG A 45 -5.02 19.92 -7.56
CA ARG A 45 -6.43 20.19 -7.23
C ARG A 45 -7.02 21.16 -8.26
N ARG A 46 -8.20 20.85 -8.77
CA ARG A 46 -9.01 21.80 -9.54
C ARG A 46 -9.56 22.89 -8.63
N ALA A 47 -10.06 23.97 -9.24
CA ALA A 47 -10.72 25.07 -8.53
C ALA A 47 -11.96 24.62 -7.71
N ASP A 48 -12.58 23.50 -8.06
CA ASP A 48 -13.70 22.87 -7.35
C ASP A 48 -13.26 21.99 -6.15
N GLY A 49 -11.96 21.95 -5.84
CA GLY A 49 -11.39 21.13 -4.77
C GLY A 49 -11.13 19.67 -5.17
N LYS A 50 -11.52 19.23 -6.37
CA LYS A 50 -11.33 17.86 -6.84
C LYS A 50 -9.86 17.57 -7.11
N LEU A 51 -9.33 16.54 -6.45
CA LEU A 51 -7.99 16.03 -6.71
C LEU A 51 -7.96 15.34 -8.08
N LEU A 52 -7.16 15.87 -9.01
CA LEU A 52 -6.89 15.24 -10.30
C LEU A 52 -5.72 14.27 -10.17
N LYS A 53 -5.81 13.12 -10.84
CA LYS A 53 -4.69 12.18 -10.91
C LYS A 53 -3.54 12.84 -11.68
N PRO A 54 -2.29 12.75 -11.21
CA PRO A 54 -1.15 13.30 -11.94
C PRO A 54 -0.88 12.50 -13.23
N PRO A 55 -0.42 13.16 -14.31
CA PRO A 55 0.05 12.47 -15.53
C PRO A 55 1.33 11.67 -15.23
N GLY A 56 1.54 10.55 -15.92
CA GLY A 56 2.74 9.71 -15.73
C GLY A 56 2.70 8.80 -14.49
N ARG A 57 1.53 8.61 -13.88
CA ARG A 57 1.34 7.69 -12.74
C ARG A 57 1.83 6.28 -13.09
N GLN A 58 2.76 5.76 -12.29
CA GLN A 58 3.11 4.34 -12.30
C GLN A 58 2.26 3.57 -11.28
N PRO A 59 1.64 2.44 -11.65
CA PRO A 59 1.02 1.54 -10.69
C PRO A 59 2.07 0.92 -9.77
N ALA A 60 1.61 0.33 -8.67
CA ALA A 60 2.48 -0.49 -7.82
C ALA A 60 2.87 -1.77 -8.58
N ASP A 61 4.16 -2.05 -8.67
CA ASP A 61 4.69 -3.28 -9.26
C ASP A 61 4.92 -4.35 -8.19
N VAL A 62 3.81 -4.88 -7.66
CA VAL A 62 3.84 -5.96 -6.66
C VAL A 62 4.43 -7.25 -7.26
N ARG A 63 4.28 -7.45 -8.58
CA ARG A 63 4.83 -8.62 -9.26
C ARG A 63 6.36 -8.60 -9.25
N GLY A 64 6.96 -7.46 -9.60
CA GLY A 64 8.41 -7.27 -9.55
C GLY A 64 8.96 -7.45 -8.13
N VAL A 65 8.25 -6.90 -7.13
CA VAL A 65 8.60 -7.06 -5.71
C VAL A 65 8.61 -8.54 -5.31
N ILE A 66 7.54 -9.30 -5.60
CA ILE A 66 7.48 -10.74 -5.27
C ILE A 66 8.55 -11.54 -6.02
N ALA A 67 8.81 -11.22 -7.30
CA ALA A 67 9.81 -11.92 -8.10
C ALA A 67 11.23 -11.76 -7.53
N GLY A 68 11.55 -10.62 -6.91
CA GLY A 68 12.84 -10.35 -6.29
C GLY A 68 13.05 -10.92 -4.88
N MET A 69 12.02 -11.55 -4.28
CA MET A 69 12.13 -12.16 -2.94
C MET A 69 12.81 -13.55 -2.95
N GLY A 70 12.96 -14.16 -4.13
CA GLY A 70 13.49 -15.52 -4.30
C GLY A 70 14.94 -15.60 -4.82
N GLU A 71 15.63 -14.46 -4.90
CA GLU A 71 17.09 -14.37 -5.15
C GLU A 71 17.83 -14.07 -3.84
#